data_AF-A0A816KFI4-F1
#
_entry.id   AF-A0A816KFI4-F1
#
_cell.length_a   1.000
_cell.length_b   1.000
_cell.length_c   1.000
_cell.angle_alpha   90.00
_cell.angle_beta   90.00
_cell.angle_gamma   90.00
#
_symmetry.space_group_name_H-M   'P 1'
#
loop_
_entity.id
_entity.type
_entity.pdbx_description
1 polymer ?
#
loop_
_entity_poly.entity_id
_entity_poly.type
_entity_poly.pdbx_seq_one_letter_code
_entity_poly.pdbx_strand_id
1 'polypeptide(L)'
;MTIERARVLLSRWQQAAVARGSAVGALVNPRRADLIAALVETTGKPAFEMVLERMKKSPEGRAILLERPRVVSEQVSHAWDLPDNTFGAAYAKFMGSRNFSPDDRPPVRFMETNELAYVATRAREVHDLWHTLFGLPTNLIGESALKVIEFEQMYLPMCMLSVIGGTVRFNEKQRSMFLRHYLPWAVRAGRQCTDLMCVYYERHFSEDLE
;
A
#
# COMPACT_ATOMS: atom_id res chain seq x y z
N MET A 1 -9.43 -16.06 15.80
CA MET A 1 -9.97 -15.16 16.85
C MET A 1 -9.30 -13.80 16.66
N THR A 2 -9.91 -12.93 15.85
CA THR A 2 -9.31 -11.65 15.47
C THR A 2 -9.45 -10.69 16.65
N ILE A 3 -8.33 -10.36 17.29
CA ILE A 3 -8.28 -9.22 18.21
C ILE A 3 -8.51 -7.97 17.33
N GLU A 4 -9.75 -7.54 17.16
CA GLU A 4 -10.06 -6.19 16.69
C GLU A 4 -9.41 -5.23 17.70
N ARG A 5 -8.18 -4.78 17.40
CA ARG A 5 -7.55 -3.73 18.21
C ARG A 5 -8.48 -2.52 18.18
N ALA A 6 -8.72 -1.95 19.36
CA ALA A 6 -9.68 -0.87 19.54
C ALA A 6 -9.38 0.30 18.60
N ARG A 7 -10.34 0.62 17.73
CA ARG A 7 -10.31 1.83 16.90
C ARG A 7 -10.46 3.05 17.81
N VAL A 8 -9.68 4.09 17.54
CA VAL A 8 -9.65 5.32 18.31
C VAL A 8 -10.32 6.41 17.50
N LEU A 9 -11.51 6.82 17.95
CA LEU A 9 -12.22 7.95 17.35
C LEU A 9 -11.56 9.25 17.82
N LEU A 10 -11.16 10.10 16.87
CA LEU A 10 -10.52 11.37 17.13
C LEU A 10 -11.47 12.52 16.78
N SER A 11 -11.50 13.55 17.62
CA SER A 11 -12.04 14.86 17.20
C SER A 11 -11.16 15.50 16.13
N ARG A 12 -11.68 16.48 15.38
CA ARG A 12 -10.93 17.16 14.30
C ARG A 12 -9.59 17.75 14.76
N TRP A 13 -9.54 18.31 15.97
CA TRP A 13 -8.31 18.86 16.53
C TRP A 13 -7.31 17.77 16.94
N GLN A 14 -7.78 16.68 17.55
CA GLN A 14 -6.93 15.53 17.85
C GLN A 14 -6.38 14.89 16.58
N GLN A 15 -7.21 14.75 15.54
CA GLN A 15 -6.79 14.27 14.23
C GLN A 15 -5.71 15.18 13.61
N ALA A 16 -5.89 16.50 13.66
CA ALA A 16 -4.89 17.46 13.18
C ALA A 16 -3.58 17.40 13.99
N ALA A 17 -3.67 17.21 15.30
CA ALA A 17 -2.51 17.06 16.18
C ALA A 17 -1.74 15.76 15.88
N VAL A 18 -2.44 14.64 15.73
CA VAL A 18 -1.85 13.34 15.36
C VAL A 18 -1.21 13.42 13.97
N ALA A 19 -1.89 14.02 12.99
CA ALA A 19 -1.35 14.22 11.64
C ALA A 19 -0.04 15.02 11.69
N ARG A 20 -0.04 16.18 12.37
CA ARG A 20 1.14 17.03 12.49
C ARG A 20 2.29 16.33 13.22
N GLY A 21 2.01 15.74 14.38
CA GLY A 21 3.02 15.03 15.17
C GLY A 21 3.62 13.85 14.41
N SER A 22 2.78 13.11 13.70
CA SER A 22 3.21 11.97 12.87
C SER A 22 4.03 12.42 11.66
N ALA A 23 3.65 13.52 11.00
CA ALA A 23 4.43 14.08 9.89
C ALA A 23 5.83 14.51 10.35
N VAL A 24 5.93 15.26 11.46
CA VAL A 24 7.23 15.68 12.01
C VAL A 24 8.06 14.47 12.41
N GLY A 25 7.47 13.51 13.13
CA GLY A 25 8.18 12.32 13.57
C GLY A 25 8.62 11.40 12.42
N ALA A 26 7.82 11.26 11.36
CA ALA A 26 8.19 10.50 10.17
C ALA A 26 9.31 11.18 9.36
N LEU A 27 9.35 12.52 9.34
CA LEU A 27 10.47 13.26 8.74
C LEU A 27 11.78 13.06 9.51
N VAL A 28 11.70 13.08 10.85
CA VAL A 28 12.86 12.87 11.74
C VAL A 28 13.34 11.41 11.67
N ASN A 29 12.41 10.45 11.71
CA ASN A 29 12.72 9.03 11.65
C ASN A 29 11.80 8.29 10.66
N PRO A 30 12.20 8.18 9.38
CA PRO A 30 11.42 7.51 8.35
C PRO A 30 11.22 6.00 8.59
N ARG A 31 11.97 5.36 9.50
CA ARG A 31 11.79 3.95 9.84
C ARG A 31 10.58 3.69 10.75
N ARG A 32 9.94 4.76 11.25
CA ARG A 32 8.73 4.68 12.08
C ARG A 32 7.49 4.50 11.19
N ALA A 33 7.29 3.28 10.71
CA ALA A 33 6.14 2.90 9.89
C ALA A 33 4.80 3.19 10.58
N ASP A 34 4.75 3.15 11.91
CA ASP A 34 3.58 3.51 12.71
C ASP A 34 3.20 4.99 12.59
N LEU A 35 4.17 5.91 12.48
CA LEU A 35 3.92 7.33 12.28
C LEU A 35 3.45 7.62 10.85
N ILE A 36 4.04 6.94 9.86
CA ILE A 36 3.56 7.03 8.47
C ILE A 36 2.12 6.52 8.38
N ALA A 37 1.82 5.39 9.03
CA ALA A 37 0.47 4.83 9.11
C ALA A 37 -0.52 5.81 9.76
N ALA A 38 -0.16 6.41 10.90
CA ALA A 38 -1.00 7.40 11.57
C ALA A 38 -1.25 8.65 10.70
N LEU A 39 -0.23 9.12 9.98
CA LEU A 39 -0.36 10.25 9.04
C LEU A 39 -1.31 9.91 7.89
N VAL A 40 -1.17 8.73 7.28
CA VAL A 40 -2.08 8.25 6.23
C VAL A 40 -3.51 8.17 6.74
N GLU A 41 -3.71 7.62 7.94
CA GLU A 41 -5.06 7.45 8.48
C GLU A 41 -5.74 8.79 8.76
N THR A 42 -5.00 9.74 9.30
CA THR A 42 -5.54 11.04 9.70
C THR A 42 -5.68 12.03 8.54
N THR A 43 -5.08 11.77 7.38
CA THR A 43 -5.15 12.66 6.20
C THR A 43 -5.80 12.02 4.98
N GLY A 44 -5.95 10.69 4.96
CA GLY A 44 -6.38 9.92 3.80
C GLY A 44 -7.87 9.59 3.72
N LYS A 45 -8.70 10.01 4.69
CA LYS A 45 -10.13 9.64 4.73
C LYS A 45 -10.87 9.89 3.40
N PRO A 46 -10.80 11.08 2.76
CA PRO A 46 -11.51 11.29 1.49
C PRO A 46 -11.06 10.36 0.36
N ALA A 47 -9.77 10.05 0.32
CA ALA A 47 -9.20 9.10 -0.64
C ALA A 47 -9.71 7.67 -0.39
N PHE A 48 -9.74 7.22 0.86
CA PHE A 48 -10.31 5.91 1.20
C PHE A 48 -11.80 5.82 0.95
N GLU A 49 -12.57 6.89 1.14
CA GLU A 49 -14.00 6.93 0.78
C GLU A 49 -14.18 6.76 -0.74
N MET A 50 -13.38 7.44 -1.55
CA MET A 50 -13.41 7.28 -3.00
C MET A 50 -13.04 5.85 -3.44
N VAL A 51 -12.01 5.24 -2.83
CA VAL A 51 -11.64 3.84 -3.09
C VAL A 51 -12.77 2.88 -2.67
N LEU A 52 -13.38 3.11 -1.51
CA LEU A 52 -14.51 2.31 -1.03
C LEU A 52 -15.68 2.35 -2.03
N GLU A 53 -16.03 3.53 -2.53
CA GLU A 53 -17.10 3.70 -3.53
C GLU A 53 -16.77 3.02 -4.85
N ARG A 54 -15.50 3.02 -5.28
CA ARG A 54 -15.05 2.23 -6.44
C ARG A 54 -15.20 0.74 -6.21
N MET A 55 -14.73 0.23 -5.07
CA MET A 55 -14.85 -1.18 -4.70
C MET A 55 -16.32 -1.64 -4.64
N LYS A 56 -17.23 -0.80 -4.12
CA LYS A 56 -18.68 -1.10 -4.10
C LYS A 56 -19.29 -1.23 -5.50
N LYS A 57 -18.73 -0.57 -6.52
CA LYS A 57 -19.20 -0.65 -7.90
C LYS A 57 -18.68 -1.89 -8.64
N SER A 58 -17.51 -2.40 -8.26
CA SER A 58 -16.95 -3.64 -8.82
C SER A 58 -17.59 -4.90 -8.20
N PRO A 59 -18.02 -5.90 -8.98
CA PRO A 59 -18.44 -7.20 -8.43
C PRO A 59 -17.37 -7.85 -7.54
N GLU A 60 -16.12 -7.83 -7.99
CA GLU A 60 -14.98 -8.36 -7.26
C GLU A 60 -14.65 -7.52 -6.03
N GLY A 61 -14.67 -6.20 -6.17
CA GLY A 61 -14.51 -5.27 -5.04
C GLY A 61 -15.56 -5.48 -3.95
N ARG A 62 -16.82 -5.75 -4.30
CA ARG A 62 -17.87 -6.10 -3.32
C ARG A 62 -17.58 -7.41 -2.60
N ALA A 63 -17.10 -8.43 -3.32
CA ALA A 63 -16.71 -9.70 -2.69
C ALA A 63 -15.57 -9.49 -1.69
N ILE A 64 -14.56 -8.69 -2.04
CA ILE A 64 -13.45 -8.33 -1.15
C ILE A 64 -13.95 -7.57 0.09
N LEU A 65 -14.85 -6.59 -0.06
CA LEU A 65 -15.41 -5.85 1.09
C LEU A 65 -16.22 -6.73 2.04
N LEU A 66 -16.88 -7.77 1.51
CA LEU A 66 -17.67 -8.73 2.26
C LEU A 66 -16.78 -9.75 2.99
N GLU A 67 -15.90 -10.43 2.25
CA GLU A 67 -15.08 -11.54 2.74
C GLU A 67 -13.87 -11.07 3.55
N ARG A 68 -13.41 -9.83 3.29
CA ARG A 68 -12.28 -9.18 3.95
C ARG A 68 -11.01 -10.03 4.02
N PRO A 69 -10.53 -10.59 2.88
CA PRO A 69 -9.29 -11.35 2.85
C PRO A 69 -8.11 -10.49 3.34
N ARG A 70 -7.09 -11.15 3.90
CA ARG A 70 -5.91 -10.52 4.48
C ARG A 70 -4.63 -11.06 3.84
N VAL A 71 -3.62 -10.22 3.74
CA VAL A 71 -2.28 -10.62 3.29
C VAL A 71 -1.38 -10.67 4.52
N VAL A 72 -1.57 -11.72 5.32
CA VAL A 72 -0.83 -12.01 6.57
C VAL A 72 -0.23 -13.41 6.49
N SER A 73 0.85 -13.67 7.23
CA SER A 73 1.65 -14.90 7.05
C SER A 73 0.80 -16.18 7.17
N GLU A 74 -0.15 -16.21 8.11
CA GLU A 74 -1.08 -17.33 8.28
C GLU A 74 -1.88 -17.65 7.01
N GLN A 75 -2.24 -16.63 6.22
CA GLN A 75 -3.09 -16.79 5.03
C GLN A 75 -2.28 -16.99 3.75
N VAL A 76 -1.06 -16.45 3.67
CA VAL A 76 -0.28 -16.42 2.43
C VAL A 76 0.96 -17.31 2.44
N SER A 77 1.22 -18.03 3.53
CA SER A 77 2.38 -18.93 3.67
C SER A 77 2.47 -20.01 2.58
N HIS A 78 1.34 -20.47 2.05
CA HIS A 78 1.30 -21.43 0.94
C HIS A 78 1.98 -20.92 -0.34
N ALA A 79 2.17 -19.60 -0.48
CA ALA A 79 2.85 -19.01 -1.63
C ALA A 79 4.32 -19.47 -1.78
N TRP A 80 4.96 -19.89 -0.68
CA TRP A 80 6.35 -20.40 -0.69
C TRP A 80 6.50 -21.79 -1.30
N ASP A 81 5.40 -22.54 -1.42
CA ASP A 81 5.39 -23.90 -1.95
C ASP A 81 4.92 -23.98 -3.42
N LEU A 82 4.63 -22.83 -4.03
CA LEU A 82 4.12 -22.76 -5.40
C LEU A 82 5.25 -22.82 -6.46
N PRO A 83 4.94 -23.27 -7.69
CA PRO A 83 5.90 -23.28 -8.78
C PRO A 83 6.47 -21.89 -9.12
N ASP A 84 7.75 -21.85 -9.53
CA ASP A 84 8.52 -20.61 -9.76
C ASP A 84 7.89 -19.62 -10.76
N ASN A 85 7.03 -20.08 -11.67
CA ASN A 85 6.35 -19.23 -12.66
C ASN A 85 5.10 -18.54 -12.12
N THR A 86 4.67 -18.85 -10.90
CA THR A 86 3.43 -18.30 -10.35
C THR A 86 3.63 -16.94 -9.67
N PHE A 87 2.54 -16.16 -9.60
CA PHE A 87 2.51 -14.90 -8.86
C PHE A 87 2.91 -15.09 -7.38
N GLY A 88 2.46 -16.17 -6.73
CA GLY A 88 2.80 -16.44 -5.33
C GLY A 88 4.26 -16.78 -5.12
N ALA A 89 4.89 -17.55 -6.00
CA ALA A 89 6.32 -17.82 -5.90
C ALA A 89 7.14 -16.52 -6.09
N ALA A 90 6.74 -15.66 -7.03
CA ALA A 90 7.38 -14.36 -7.23
C ALA A 90 7.25 -13.45 -5.99
N TYR A 91 6.06 -13.42 -5.38
CA TYR A 91 5.82 -12.69 -4.13
C TYR A 91 6.65 -13.25 -2.98
N ALA A 92 6.66 -14.57 -2.78
CA ALA A 92 7.43 -15.25 -1.74
C ALA A 92 8.94 -14.95 -1.88
N LYS A 93 9.46 -14.98 -3.12
CA LYS A 93 10.84 -14.60 -3.43
C LYS A 93 11.12 -13.13 -3.12
N PHE A 94 10.21 -12.23 -3.46
CA PHE A 94 10.33 -10.81 -3.14
C PHE A 94 10.44 -10.59 -1.63
N MET A 95 9.53 -11.18 -0.84
CA MET A 95 9.50 -11.10 0.62
C MET A 95 10.75 -11.71 1.26
N GLY A 96 11.12 -12.93 0.84
CA GLY A 96 12.26 -13.67 1.38
C GLY A 96 13.60 -12.99 1.12
N SER A 97 13.80 -12.43 -0.07
CA SER A 97 15.06 -11.74 -0.44
C SER A 97 15.38 -10.51 0.43
N ARG A 98 14.38 -9.98 1.16
CA ARG A 98 14.48 -8.77 1.99
C ARG A 98 14.17 -9.03 3.46
N ASN A 99 13.91 -10.30 3.83
CA ASN A 99 13.51 -10.70 5.18
C ASN A 99 12.31 -9.87 5.69
N PHE A 100 11.32 -9.67 4.82
CA PHE A 100 10.07 -9.00 5.16
C PHE A 100 9.05 -10.01 5.67
N SER A 101 8.22 -9.60 6.64
CA SER A 101 7.03 -10.33 7.02
C SER A 101 5.77 -9.60 6.55
N PRO A 102 4.78 -10.31 5.96
CA PRO A 102 3.45 -9.75 5.74
C PRO A 102 2.82 -9.17 7.02
N ASP A 103 3.21 -9.69 8.19
CA ASP A 103 2.69 -9.28 9.51
C ASP A 103 3.31 -7.98 10.04
N ASP A 104 4.35 -7.44 9.40
CA ASP A 104 5.04 -6.21 9.84
C ASP A 104 4.18 -4.94 9.64
N ARG A 105 3.05 -5.07 8.92
CA ARG A 105 2.16 -3.94 8.61
C ARG A 105 1.43 -3.45 9.87
N PRO A 106 1.59 -2.17 10.25
CA PRO A 106 0.95 -1.66 11.46
C PRO A 106 -0.58 -1.67 11.31
N PRO A 107 -1.32 -2.06 12.37
CA PRO A 107 -2.77 -2.11 12.31
C PRO A 107 -3.37 -0.71 12.17
N VAL A 108 -4.49 -0.61 11.47
CA VAL A 108 -5.26 0.63 11.34
C VAL A 108 -5.95 0.97 12.67
N ARG A 109 -5.92 2.25 13.07
CA ARG A 109 -6.43 2.71 14.38
C ARG A 109 -7.44 3.84 14.30
N PHE A 110 -7.26 4.79 13.39
CA PHE A 110 -7.94 6.08 13.36
C PHE A 110 -9.02 6.18 12.27
N MET A 111 -9.45 5.05 11.71
CA MET A 111 -10.57 4.99 10.77
C MET A 111 -11.91 4.86 11.50
N GLU A 112 -12.87 5.71 11.14
CA GLU A 112 -14.17 5.84 11.82
C GLU A 112 -15.10 4.64 11.60
N THR A 113 -15.05 4.01 10.43
CA THR A 113 -15.92 2.88 10.07
C THR A 113 -15.12 1.60 9.83
N ASN A 114 -15.77 0.45 10.00
CA ASN A 114 -15.14 -0.85 9.73
C ASN A 114 -14.78 -1.02 8.24
N GLU A 115 -15.60 -0.47 7.34
CA GLU A 115 -15.30 -0.50 5.89
C GLU A 115 -14.06 0.32 5.55
N LEU A 116 -13.96 1.56 6.03
CA LEU A 116 -12.77 2.40 5.79
C LEU A 116 -11.52 1.82 6.46
N ALA A 117 -11.67 1.26 7.67
CA ALA A 117 -10.58 0.56 8.34
C ALA A 117 -10.07 -0.63 7.51
N TYR A 118 -10.98 -1.40 6.91
CA TYR A 118 -10.61 -2.50 6.04
C TYR A 118 -9.95 -2.02 4.74
N VAL A 119 -10.48 -0.99 4.06
CA VAL A 119 -9.85 -0.42 2.84
C VAL A 119 -8.43 0.08 3.14
N ALA A 120 -8.23 0.79 4.25
CA ALA A 120 -6.91 1.25 4.67
C ALA A 120 -5.97 0.08 5.04
N THR A 121 -6.50 -1.00 5.61
CA THR A 121 -5.75 -2.22 5.92
C THR A 121 -5.31 -2.92 4.64
N ARG A 122 -6.25 -3.15 3.70
CA ARG A 122 -5.96 -3.74 2.39
C ARG A 122 -4.89 -2.95 1.66
N ALA A 123 -5.02 -1.63 1.61
CA ALA A 123 -4.03 -0.76 0.94
C ALA A 123 -2.60 -0.91 1.49
N ARG A 124 -2.44 -1.26 2.78
CA ARG A 124 -1.13 -1.54 3.39
C ARG A 124 -0.63 -2.93 3.05
N GLU A 125 -1.53 -3.90 3.09
CA GLU A 125 -1.23 -5.32 2.96
C GLU A 125 -0.86 -5.70 1.53
N VAL A 126 -1.52 -5.10 0.53
CA VAL A 126 -1.24 -5.39 -0.88
C VAL A 126 -0.04 -4.63 -1.45
N HIS A 127 0.58 -3.72 -0.69
CA HIS A 127 1.71 -2.90 -1.15
C HIS A 127 2.88 -3.75 -1.67
N ASP A 128 3.26 -4.81 -0.95
CA ASP A 128 4.36 -5.70 -1.37
C ASP A 128 3.98 -6.56 -2.59
N LEU A 129 2.69 -6.84 -2.76
CA LEU A 129 2.19 -7.50 -3.97
C LEU A 129 2.37 -6.58 -5.17
N TRP A 130 2.19 -5.27 -5.02
CA TRP A 130 2.37 -4.33 -6.13
C TRP A 130 3.85 -4.16 -6.50
N HIS A 131 4.76 -4.22 -5.53
CA HIS A 131 6.19 -4.34 -5.84
C HIS A 131 6.48 -5.53 -6.75
N THR A 132 5.85 -6.67 -6.46
CA THR A 132 5.99 -7.91 -7.24
C THR A 132 5.42 -7.74 -8.65
N LEU A 133 4.16 -7.30 -8.77
CA LEU A 133 3.46 -7.16 -10.06
C LEU A 133 4.10 -6.14 -11.00
N PHE A 134 4.60 -5.03 -10.46
CA PHE A 134 5.23 -3.99 -11.27
C PHE A 134 6.74 -4.19 -11.43
N GLY A 135 7.32 -5.26 -10.86
CA GLY A 135 8.76 -5.53 -10.91
C GLY A 135 9.61 -4.43 -10.27
N LEU A 136 9.09 -3.74 -9.26
CA LEU A 136 9.74 -2.59 -8.63
C LEU A 136 10.53 -3.00 -7.38
N PRO A 137 11.84 -2.71 -7.29
CA PRO A 137 12.61 -2.97 -6.09
C PRO A 137 12.31 -1.96 -4.98
N THR A 138 12.66 -2.29 -3.74
CA THR A 138 12.52 -1.40 -2.57
C THR A 138 13.69 -0.42 -2.37
N ASN A 139 14.38 -0.07 -3.46
CA ASN A 139 15.36 1.02 -3.43
C ASN A 139 14.64 2.36 -3.59
N LEU A 140 15.33 3.47 -3.35
CA LEU A 140 14.69 4.79 -3.34
C LEU A 140 13.95 5.14 -4.65
N ILE A 141 14.45 4.68 -5.81
CA ILE A 141 13.79 4.90 -7.11
C ILE A 141 12.55 4.03 -7.23
N GLY A 142 12.65 2.73 -6.93
CA GLY A 142 11.53 1.80 -7.05
C GLY A 142 10.41 2.09 -6.06
N GLU A 143 10.74 2.45 -4.82
CA GLU A 143 9.77 2.98 -3.84
C GLU A 143 9.08 4.24 -4.36
N SER A 144 9.84 5.21 -4.88
CA SER A 144 9.25 6.43 -5.44
C SER A 144 8.35 6.13 -6.64
N ALA A 145 8.74 5.19 -7.50
CA ALA A 145 7.94 4.78 -8.66
C ALA A 145 6.63 4.09 -8.22
N LEU A 146 6.69 3.21 -7.22
CA LEU A 146 5.49 2.55 -6.70
C LEU A 146 4.56 3.57 -6.03
N LYS A 147 5.10 4.56 -5.29
CA LYS A 147 4.30 5.64 -4.70
C LYS A 147 3.57 6.48 -5.75
N VAL A 148 4.11 6.62 -6.97
CA VAL A 148 3.38 7.25 -8.08
C VAL A 148 2.20 6.38 -8.50
N ILE A 149 2.39 5.06 -8.65
CA ILE A 149 1.31 4.12 -9.02
C ILE A 149 0.22 4.13 -7.94
N GLU A 150 0.61 4.04 -6.66
CA GLU A 150 -0.32 4.13 -5.53
C GLU A 150 -1.10 5.44 -5.51
N PHE A 151 -0.46 6.55 -5.89
CA PHE A 151 -1.14 7.84 -5.99
C PHE A 151 -2.19 7.85 -7.09
N GLU A 152 -1.87 7.33 -8.29
CA GLU A 152 -2.86 7.24 -9.38
C GLU A 152 -4.02 6.29 -9.01
N GLN A 153 -3.76 5.27 -8.19
CA GLN A 153 -4.76 4.29 -7.77
C GLN A 153 -5.62 4.72 -6.59
N MET A 154 -5.08 5.47 -5.63
CA MET A 154 -5.79 5.79 -4.37
C MET A 154 -5.90 7.28 -4.09
N TYR A 155 -5.13 8.14 -4.76
CA TYR A 155 -5.04 9.58 -4.52
C TYR A 155 -4.70 9.96 -3.07
N LEU A 156 -3.96 9.09 -2.37
CA LEU A 156 -3.53 9.35 -1.00
C LEU A 156 -2.48 10.48 -0.99
N PRO A 157 -2.70 11.57 -0.21
CA PRO A 157 -1.74 12.68 -0.13
C PRO A 157 -0.32 12.24 0.26
N MET A 158 -0.21 11.22 1.12
CA MET A 158 1.07 10.67 1.57
C MET A 158 1.89 10.10 0.41
N CYS A 159 1.26 9.47 -0.58
CA CYS A 159 1.97 8.92 -1.74
C CYS A 159 2.67 10.04 -2.52
N MET A 160 1.96 11.15 -2.78
CA MET A 160 2.55 12.34 -3.42
C MET A 160 3.69 12.94 -2.58
N LEU A 161 3.49 13.10 -1.27
CA LEU A 161 4.53 13.61 -0.36
C LEU A 161 5.75 12.69 -0.32
N SER A 162 5.56 11.37 -0.41
CA SER A 162 6.65 10.40 -0.45
C SER A 162 7.47 10.50 -1.73
N VAL A 163 6.82 10.71 -2.88
CA VAL A 163 7.52 10.97 -4.15
C VAL A 163 8.35 12.24 -4.05
N ILE A 164 7.79 13.33 -3.51
CA ILE A 164 8.52 14.59 -3.30
C ILE A 164 9.71 14.35 -2.35
N GLY A 165 9.49 13.74 -1.19
CA GLY A 165 10.55 13.44 -0.22
C GLY A 165 11.64 12.53 -0.78
N GLY A 166 11.27 11.52 -1.56
CA GLY A 166 12.20 10.63 -2.26
C GLY A 166 13.05 11.36 -3.29
N THR A 167 12.43 12.21 -4.11
CA THR A 167 13.12 12.97 -5.17
C THR A 167 14.11 14.01 -4.65
N VAL A 168 13.86 14.58 -3.47
CA VAL A 168 14.81 15.44 -2.76
C VAL A 168 16.08 14.68 -2.37
N ARG A 169 15.95 13.40 -1.99
CA ARG A 169 17.05 12.54 -1.58
C ARG A 169 17.83 11.90 -2.74
N PHE A 170 17.39 12.10 -3.99
CA PHE A 170 18.11 11.61 -5.16
C PHE A 170 19.38 12.41 -5.44
N ASN A 171 20.44 11.72 -5.86
CA ASN A 171 21.53 12.35 -6.59
C ASN A 171 21.10 12.77 -8.01
N GLU A 172 21.92 13.54 -8.72
CA GLU A 172 21.57 14.09 -10.04
C GLU A 172 21.22 13.01 -11.07
N LYS A 173 21.97 11.91 -11.10
CA LYS A 173 21.73 10.79 -12.01
C LYS A 173 20.40 10.09 -11.70
N GLN A 174 20.13 9.81 -10.43
CA GLN A 174 18.88 9.19 -9.98
C GLN A 174 17.69 10.10 -10.29
N ARG A 175 17.81 11.41 -10.04
CA ARG A 175 16.75 12.39 -10.31
C ARG A 175 16.44 12.49 -11.80
N SER A 176 17.48 12.58 -12.63
CA SER A 176 17.33 12.59 -14.09
C SER A 176 16.66 11.32 -14.60
N MET A 177 17.12 10.16 -14.14
CA MET A 177 16.54 8.86 -14.50
C MET A 177 15.08 8.74 -14.05
N PHE A 178 14.77 9.15 -12.82
CA PHE A 178 13.41 9.08 -12.28
C PHE A 178 12.46 9.98 -13.06
N LEU A 179 12.79 11.26 -13.23
CA LEU A 179 11.92 12.23 -13.89
C LEU A 179 11.72 11.93 -15.37
N ARG A 180 12.75 11.40 -16.07
CA ARG A 180 12.67 11.11 -17.51
C ARG A 180 12.01 9.77 -17.82
N HIS A 181 12.20 8.76 -16.97
CA HIS A 181 11.78 7.39 -17.28
C HIS A 181 10.75 6.84 -16.31
N TYR A 182 11.07 6.79 -15.01
CA TYR A 182 10.20 6.12 -14.03
C TYR A 182 8.91 6.88 -13.77
N LEU A 183 8.95 8.20 -13.60
CA LEU A 183 7.75 8.99 -13.31
C LEU A 183 6.73 8.93 -14.46
N PRO A 184 7.09 9.18 -15.74
CA PRO A 184 6.14 9.06 -16.84
C PRO A 184 5.61 7.62 -17.01
N TRP A 185 6.47 6.62 -16.81
CA TRP A 185 6.05 5.21 -16.86
C TRP A 185 5.06 4.88 -15.74
N ALA A 186 5.38 5.23 -14.49
CA ALA A 186 4.57 4.91 -13.32
C ALA A 186 3.19 5.60 -13.38
N VAL A 187 3.13 6.85 -13.87
CA VAL A 187 1.85 7.52 -14.13
C VAL A 187 1.01 6.75 -15.16
N ARG A 188 1.62 6.31 -16.28
CA ARG A 188 0.89 5.53 -17.29
C ARG A 188 0.46 4.17 -16.74
N ALA A 189 1.36 3.45 -16.08
CA ALA A 189 1.10 2.14 -15.49
C ALA A 189 -0.05 2.23 -14.48
N GLY A 190 0.01 3.17 -13.54
CA GLY A 190 -1.04 3.37 -12.53
C GLY A 190 -2.38 3.83 -13.10
N ARG A 191 -2.41 4.55 -14.23
CA ARG A 191 -3.67 4.96 -14.88
C ARG A 191 -4.30 3.90 -15.78
N GLN A 192 -3.46 3.07 -16.40
CA GLN A 192 -3.90 2.07 -17.39
C GLN A 192 -4.11 0.69 -16.79
N CYS A 193 -3.55 0.40 -15.60
CA CYS A 193 -3.83 -0.85 -14.92
C CYS A 193 -5.30 -0.94 -14.49
N THR A 194 -5.73 -2.16 -14.23
CA THR A 194 -7.00 -2.39 -13.53
C THR A 194 -7.02 -1.68 -12.17
N ASP A 195 -8.21 -1.56 -11.58
CA ASP A 195 -8.35 -1.04 -10.23
C ASP A 195 -7.69 -2.02 -9.24
N LEU A 196 -6.47 -1.68 -8.81
CA LEU A 196 -5.63 -2.57 -7.99
C LEU A 196 -6.25 -2.88 -6.63
N MET A 197 -7.15 -2.03 -6.13
CA MET A 197 -7.85 -2.29 -4.87
C MET A 197 -8.99 -3.29 -5.04
N CYS A 198 -9.46 -3.48 -6.28
CA CYS A 198 -10.53 -4.43 -6.61
C CYS A 198 -10.05 -5.81 -7.05
N VAL A 199 -8.74 -6.04 -7.22
CA VAL A 199 -8.18 -7.35 -7.58
C VAL A 199 -8.16 -8.26 -6.36
N TYR A 200 -8.64 -9.49 -6.47
CA TYR A 200 -8.72 -10.50 -5.41
C TYR A 200 -7.44 -11.36 -5.37
N TYR A 201 -6.29 -10.73 -5.12
CA TYR A 201 -4.95 -11.35 -5.15
C TYR A 201 -4.86 -12.71 -4.44
N GLU A 202 -5.56 -12.85 -3.32
CA GLU A 202 -5.54 -14.04 -2.47
C GLU A 202 -6.07 -15.29 -3.18
N ARG A 203 -6.77 -15.13 -4.32
CA ARG A 203 -7.24 -16.22 -5.19
C ARG A 203 -6.31 -16.49 -6.39
N HIS A 204 -5.36 -15.60 -6.66
CA HIS A 204 -4.52 -15.63 -7.86
C HIS A 204 -3.07 -16.08 -7.58
N PHE A 205 -2.72 -16.46 -6.35
CA PHE A 205 -1.34 -16.86 -6.04
C PHE A 205 -0.82 -18.02 -6.89
N SER A 206 -1.68 -18.97 -7.27
CA SER A 206 -1.31 -20.12 -8.11
C SER A 206 -1.32 -19.83 -9.61
N GLU A 207 -1.77 -18.66 -10.04
CA GLU A 207 -1.76 -18.29 -11.46
C GLU A 207 -0.36 -17.89 -11.90
N ASP A 208 -0.12 -17.97 -13.21
CA ASP A 208 1.12 -17.47 -13.81
C ASP A 208 1.26 -15.97 -13.54
N LEU A 209 2.50 -15.50 -13.37
CA LEU A 209 2.76 -14.09 -13.12
C LEU A 209 2.45 -13.19 -14.35
N GLU A 210 2.60 -13.73 -15.57
CA GLU A 210 2.48 -12.98 -16.84
C GLU A 210 1.06 -12.95 -17.44
#